data_AF-A0A4Q7THX0-F1
#
_entry.id   AF-A0A4Q7THX0-F1
#
_cell.length_a   1.000
_cell.length_b   1.000
_cell.length_c   1.000
_cell.angle_alpha   90.00
_cell.angle_beta   90.00
_cell.angle_gamma   90.00
#
_symmetry.space_group_name_H-M   'P 1'
#
loop_
_entity.id
_entity.type
_entity.pdbx_description
1 polymer ?
#
loop_
_entity_poly.entity_id
_entity_poly.type
_entity_poly.pdbx_seq_one_letter_code
_entity_poly.pdbx_strand_id
1 'polypeptide(L)'
;MQSYIDSADREVVEPLLLTGLFSGVTTNPVILEKAGLGSKDIPDLIAWATESGAQQVFVQSWGRSAAEIANCGASFRDFSERVVENSGARTRLLVDSVRSPKQVLECAEIGVEHVTLAPHVWEEFFSDPLTDAAVDRFQSIASSAHEG
;
A
#
# COMPACT_ATOMS: atom_id res chain seq x y z
N MET A 1 11.84 0.40 7.52
CA MET A 1 10.45 -0.10 7.55
C MET A 1 9.96 -0.17 6.12
N GLN A 2 9.24 -1.23 5.76
CA GLN A 2 8.54 -1.36 4.48
C GLN A 2 7.10 -0.90 4.67
N SER A 3 6.61 -0.07 3.76
CA SER A 3 5.32 0.60 3.86
C SER A 3 4.42 0.15 2.71
N TYR A 4 3.19 -0.25 3.03
CA TYR A 4 2.20 -0.69 2.05
C TYR A 4 0.96 0.19 2.12
N ILE A 5 0.24 0.25 0.99
CA ILE A 5 -1.02 0.98 0.87
C ILE A 5 -2.17 -0.01 0.94
N ASP A 6 -3.05 0.18 1.91
CA ASP A 6 -4.23 -0.67 2.15
C ASP A 6 -5.42 -0.17 1.32
N SER A 7 -5.35 -0.40 0.01
CA SER A 7 -6.37 0.01 -0.96
C SER A 7 -6.23 -0.75 -2.28
N ALA A 8 -7.33 -0.78 -3.04
CA ALA A 8 -7.39 -1.27 -4.41
C ALA A 8 -7.85 -0.18 -5.40
N ASP A 9 -8.05 1.05 -4.93
CA ASP A 9 -8.43 2.20 -5.75
C ASP A 9 -7.21 2.74 -6.50
N ARG A 10 -7.19 2.51 -7.82
CA ARG A 10 -6.06 2.92 -8.67
C ARG A 10 -5.80 4.43 -8.63
N GLU A 11 -6.85 5.25 -8.66
CA GLU A 11 -6.70 6.72 -8.73
C GLU A 11 -6.00 7.27 -7.50
N VAL A 12 -6.17 6.60 -6.36
CA VAL A 12 -5.52 6.95 -5.09
C VAL A 12 -4.15 6.29 -4.95
N VAL A 13 -4.02 5.02 -5.35
CA VAL A 13 -2.83 4.20 -5.08
C VAL A 13 -1.69 4.45 -6.08
N GLU A 14 -1.99 4.62 -7.37
CA GLU A 14 -0.97 4.78 -8.41
C GLU A 14 -0.06 6.01 -8.16
N PRO A 15 -0.59 7.21 -7.84
CA PRO A 15 0.27 8.35 -7.52
C PRO A 15 1.18 8.11 -6.31
N LEU A 16 0.68 7.40 -5.30
CA LEU A 16 1.46 7.06 -4.11
C LEU A 16 2.59 6.09 -4.44
N LEU A 17 2.31 5.01 -5.20
CA LEU A 17 3.34 4.06 -5.63
C LEU A 17 4.46 4.74 -6.43
N LEU A 18 4.11 5.67 -7.32
CA LEU A 18 5.06 6.41 -8.15
C LEU A 18 6.04 7.29 -7.35
N THR A 19 5.76 7.60 -6.09
CA THR A 19 6.71 8.29 -5.20
C THR A 19 7.95 7.44 -4.89
N GLY A 20 7.86 6.11 -5.04
CA GLY A 20 8.90 5.16 -4.63
C GLY A 20 9.00 4.94 -3.12
N LEU A 21 8.10 5.53 -2.32
CA LEU A 21 8.10 5.38 -0.86
C LEU A 21 7.44 4.07 -0.39
N PHE A 22 6.59 3.47 -1.24
CA PHE A 22 5.79 2.31 -0.87
C PHE A 22 6.30 1.04 -1.53
N SER A 23 6.37 -0.02 -0.75
CA SER A 23 6.81 -1.35 -1.15
C SER A 23 5.74 -2.11 -1.93
N GLY A 24 4.48 -1.67 -1.82
CA GLY A 24 3.37 -2.20 -2.60
C GLY A 24 2.01 -1.99 -1.93
N VAL A 25 1.09 -2.92 -2.17
CA VAL A 25 -0.31 -2.76 -1.79
C VAL A 25 -0.85 -3.99 -1.07
N THR A 26 -1.74 -3.76 -0.10
CA THR A 26 -2.50 -4.82 0.55
C THR A 26 -3.97 -4.69 0.19
N THR A 27 -4.62 -5.83 -0.02
CA THR A 27 -6.05 -5.91 -0.28
C THR A 27 -6.69 -6.99 0.57
N ASN A 28 -8.00 -6.86 0.73
CA ASN A 28 -8.87 -7.90 1.25
C ASN A 28 -10.23 -7.78 0.52
N PRO A 29 -11.16 -8.74 0.71
CA PRO A 29 -12.44 -8.71 -0.01
C PRO A 29 -13.23 -7.41 0.17
N VAL A 30 -13.18 -6.81 1.37
CA VAL A 30 -13.91 -5.56 1.66
C VAL A 30 -13.27 -4.36 0.94
N ILE A 31 -11.94 -4.33 0.83
CA ILE A 31 -11.21 -3.30 0.09
C ILE A 31 -11.51 -3.39 -1.41
N LEU A 32 -11.48 -4.61 -1.96
CA LEU A 32 -11.84 -4.84 -3.37
C LEU A 32 -13.29 -4.40 -3.63
N GLU A 33 -14.22 -4.80 -2.77
CA GLU A 33 -15.63 -4.43 -2.89
C GLU A 33 -15.83 -2.91 -2.85
N LYS A 34 -15.15 -2.19 -1.93
CA LYS A 34 -15.20 -0.73 -1.85
C LYS A 34 -14.67 -0.04 -3.10
N ALA A 35 -13.69 -0.63 -3.77
CA ALA A 35 -13.17 -0.15 -5.05
C ALA A 35 -14.04 -0.58 -6.25
N GLY A 36 -15.16 -1.29 -6.02
CA GLY A 36 -16.03 -1.81 -7.08
C GLY A 36 -15.43 -3.00 -7.84
N LEU A 37 -14.44 -3.68 -7.25
CA LEU A 37 -13.69 -4.78 -7.86
C LEU A 37 -14.12 -6.14 -7.30
N GLY A 38 -14.01 -7.17 -8.14
CA GLY A 38 -14.17 -8.56 -7.76
C GLY A 38 -12.96 -9.41 -8.16
N SER A 39 -13.08 -10.74 -7.98
CA SER A 39 -11.96 -11.67 -8.24
C SER A 39 -11.42 -11.61 -9.68
N LYS A 40 -12.29 -11.30 -10.64
CA LYS A 40 -11.94 -11.19 -12.06
C LYS A 40 -11.02 -10.01 -12.37
N ASP A 41 -11.00 -9.00 -11.48
CA ASP A 41 -10.27 -7.74 -11.68
C ASP A 41 -8.89 -7.78 -10.97
N ILE A 42 -8.62 -8.83 -10.19
CA ILE A 42 -7.34 -9.03 -9.50
C ILE A 42 -6.14 -9.08 -10.47
N PRO A 43 -6.19 -9.75 -11.63
CA PRO A 43 -5.07 -9.74 -12.58
C PRO A 43 -4.70 -8.32 -13.04
N ASP A 44 -5.71 -7.51 -13.38
CA ASP A 44 -5.50 -6.12 -13.78
C ASP A 44 -4.94 -5.30 -12.62
N LEU A 45 -5.42 -5.52 -11.39
CA LEU A 45 -4.87 -4.92 -10.18
C LEU A 45 -3.38 -5.20 -10.00
N ILE A 46 -2.99 -6.46 -10.11
CA ILE A 46 -1.58 -6.88 -10.00
C ILE A 46 -0.75 -6.21 -11.08
N ALA A 47 -1.25 -6.18 -12.33
CA ALA A 47 -0.55 -5.63 -13.46
C ALA A 47 -0.24 -4.14 -13.27
N TRP A 48 -1.27 -3.31 -13.06
CA TRP A 48 -1.04 -1.87 -12.93
C TRP A 48 -0.24 -1.54 -11.65
N ALA A 49 -0.49 -2.20 -10.52
CA ALA A 49 0.25 -1.91 -9.30
C ALA A 49 1.75 -2.20 -9.46
N THR A 50 2.08 -3.31 -10.14
CA THR A 50 3.47 -3.68 -10.43
C THR A 50 4.12 -2.71 -11.42
N GLU A 51 3.40 -2.30 -12.47
CA GLU A 51 3.85 -1.28 -13.43
C GLU A 51 4.10 0.08 -12.76
N SER A 52 3.31 0.43 -11.76
CA SER A 52 3.48 1.64 -10.93
C SER A 52 4.57 1.50 -9.85
N GLY A 53 5.27 0.37 -9.76
CA GLY A 53 6.43 0.19 -8.88
C GLY A 53 6.20 -0.66 -7.63
N ALA A 54 5.02 -1.25 -7.44
CA ALA A 54 4.79 -2.18 -6.34
C ALA A 54 5.71 -3.41 -6.46
N GLN A 55 6.45 -3.70 -5.39
CA GLN A 55 7.28 -4.90 -5.31
C GLN A 55 6.48 -6.11 -4.84
N GLN A 56 5.40 -5.87 -4.08
CA GLN A 56 4.51 -6.91 -3.58
C GLN A 56 3.05 -6.46 -3.61
N VAL A 57 2.18 -7.38 -4.02
CA VAL A 57 0.72 -7.19 -4.01
C VAL A 57 0.13 -8.31 -3.16
N PHE A 58 -0.53 -7.96 -2.06
CA PHE A 58 -1.18 -8.93 -1.18
C PHE A 58 -2.66 -9.06 -1.56
N VAL A 59 -3.07 -10.28 -1.87
CA VAL A 59 -4.46 -10.65 -2.18
C VAL A 59 -4.87 -11.75 -1.23
N GLN A 60 -5.91 -11.48 -0.44
CA GLN A 60 -6.43 -12.45 0.52
C GLN A 60 -7.33 -13.48 -0.18
N SER A 61 -7.16 -14.78 0.09
CA SER A 61 -8.13 -15.82 -0.25
C SER A 61 -9.23 -15.94 0.82
N TRP A 62 -10.40 -16.45 0.44
CA TRP A 62 -11.54 -16.56 1.35
C TRP A 62 -12.37 -17.83 1.13
N GLY A 63 -13.17 -18.18 2.14
CA GLY A 63 -14.03 -19.36 2.15
C GLY A 63 -14.55 -19.65 3.56
N ARG A 64 -15.65 -20.41 3.66
CA ARG A 64 -16.23 -20.85 4.94
C ARG A 64 -15.61 -22.16 5.45
N SER A 65 -14.83 -22.83 4.61
CA SER A 65 -14.09 -24.05 4.94
C SER A 65 -12.65 -23.94 4.46
N ALA A 66 -11.76 -24.74 5.04
CA ALA A 66 -10.36 -24.81 4.61
C ALA A 66 -10.24 -25.20 3.13
N ALA A 67 -11.11 -26.07 2.63
CA ALA A 67 -11.16 -26.47 1.23
C ALA A 67 -11.55 -25.29 0.32
N GLU A 68 -12.56 -24.49 0.71
CA GLU A 68 -12.94 -23.29 -0.04
C GLU A 68 -11.80 -22.26 -0.09
N ILE A 69 -11.15 -22.00 1.05
CA ILE A 69 -10.01 -21.07 1.12
C ILE A 69 -8.86 -21.55 0.22
N ALA A 70 -8.56 -22.85 0.25
CA ALA A 70 -7.51 -23.44 -0.57
C ALA A 70 -7.85 -23.36 -2.07
N ASN A 71 -9.09 -23.65 -2.45
CA ASN A 71 -9.56 -23.55 -3.84
C ASN A 71 -9.54 -22.10 -4.34
N CYS A 72 -9.96 -21.14 -3.52
CA CYS A 72 -9.86 -19.72 -3.81
C CYS A 72 -8.40 -19.32 -4.04
N GLY A 73 -7.49 -19.68 -3.12
CA GLY A 73 -6.07 -19.39 -3.26
C GLY A 73 -5.43 -20.07 -4.48
N ALA A 74 -5.85 -21.30 -4.81
CA ALA A 74 -5.41 -21.99 -6.02
C ALA A 74 -5.82 -21.23 -7.29
N SER A 75 -7.05 -20.71 -7.36
CA SER A 75 -7.51 -19.91 -8.49
C SER A 75 -6.68 -18.64 -8.73
N PHE A 76 -6.05 -18.09 -7.68
CA PHE A 76 -5.20 -16.91 -7.81
C PHE A 76 -3.80 -17.21 -8.35
N ARG A 77 -3.33 -18.46 -8.26
CA ARG A 77 -2.03 -18.85 -8.85
C ARG A 77 -2.00 -18.63 -10.36
N ASP A 78 -3.14 -18.81 -11.00
CA ASP A 78 -3.28 -18.64 -12.45
C ASP A 78 -3.28 -17.16 -12.86
N PHE A 79 -3.41 -16.22 -11.91
CA PHE A 79 -3.47 -14.78 -12.20
C PHE A 79 -2.10 -14.14 -12.42
N SER A 80 -1.03 -14.76 -11.91
CA SER A 80 0.32 -14.27 -12.13
C SER A 80 1.36 -15.37 -11.95
N GLU A 81 2.27 -15.50 -12.90
CA GLU A 81 3.46 -16.36 -12.79
C GLU A 81 4.38 -15.96 -11.61
N ARG A 82 4.15 -14.78 -11.00
CA ARG A 82 4.89 -14.23 -9.87
C ARG A 82 4.25 -14.50 -8.51
N VAL A 83 3.17 -15.28 -8.44
CA VAL A 83 2.64 -15.76 -7.16
C VAL A 83 3.75 -16.57 -6.49
N VAL A 84 4.34 -16.00 -5.44
CA VAL A 84 5.45 -16.64 -4.72
C VAL A 84 4.91 -17.87 -3.99
N GLU A 85 5.26 -19.06 -4.46
CA GLU A 85 5.15 -20.26 -3.64
C GLU A 85 6.13 -20.12 -2.48
N ASN A 86 5.59 -20.07 -1.26
CA ASN A 86 6.37 -19.93 -0.05
C ASN A 86 7.04 -21.26 0.32
N SER A 87 8.02 -21.70 -0.48
CA SER A 87 8.91 -22.81 -0.14
C SER A 87 10.08 -22.28 0.69
N GLY A 88 9.81 -21.92 1.96
CA GLY A 88 10.86 -21.68 2.96
C GLY A 88 11.22 -20.23 3.29
N ALA A 89 10.36 -19.23 3.02
CA ALA A 89 10.62 -17.87 3.46
C ALA A 89 10.47 -17.72 4.98
N ARG A 90 11.35 -16.90 5.58
CA ARG A 90 11.25 -16.48 6.97
C ARG A 90 9.98 -15.65 7.18
N THR A 91 9.12 -16.05 8.13
CA THR A 91 7.95 -15.27 8.53
C THR A 91 8.36 -13.86 8.96
N ARG A 92 7.67 -12.85 8.43
CA ARG A 92 7.80 -11.44 8.83
C ARG A 92 6.45 -10.92 9.32
N LEU A 93 6.48 -10.02 10.28
CA LEU A 93 5.28 -9.36 10.80
C LEU A 93 4.93 -8.18 9.89
N LEU A 94 3.70 -8.20 9.35
CA LEU A 94 3.05 -7.06 8.71
C LEU A 94 1.94 -6.57 9.63
N VAL A 95 2.10 -5.37 10.18
CA VAL A 95 1.07 -4.75 11.03
C VAL A 95 0.05 -4.03 10.16
N ASP A 96 -1.21 -4.31 10.40
CA ASP A 96 -2.37 -3.77 9.69
C ASP A 96 -3.34 -3.11 10.70
N SER A 97 -4.42 -2.49 10.23
CA SER A 97 -5.43 -1.80 11.02
C SER A 97 -4.87 -0.65 11.86
N VAL A 98 -3.78 -0.04 11.38
CA VAL A 98 -3.19 1.19 11.91
C VAL A 98 -4.08 2.37 11.49
N ARG A 99 -4.47 3.21 12.47
CA ARG A 99 -5.49 4.25 12.33
C ARG A 99 -4.98 5.67 12.51
N SER A 100 -3.71 5.86 12.87
CA SER A 100 -3.12 7.19 13.01
C SER A 100 -1.61 7.17 12.81
N PRO A 101 -1.00 8.32 12.44
CA PRO A 101 0.45 8.45 12.34
C PRO A 101 1.20 8.07 13.62
N LYS A 102 0.62 8.38 14.79
CA LYS A 102 1.21 8.03 16.09
C LYS A 102 1.41 6.52 16.24
N GLN A 103 0.46 5.71 15.79
CA GLN A 103 0.57 4.25 15.86
C GLN A 103 1.67 3.70 14.96
N VAL A 104 1.98 4.35 13.83
CA VAL A 104 3.13 4.01 12.99
C VAL A 104 4.44 4.21 13.76
N LEU A 105 4.55 5.33 14.47
CA LEU A 105 5.72 5.64 15.31
C LEU A 105 5.87 4.61 16.44
N GLU A 106 4.78 4.31 17.15
CA GLU A 106 4.76 3.28 18.20
C GLU A 106 5.18 1.90 17.66
N CYS A 107 4.76 1.54 16.44
CA CYS A 107 5.21 0.32 15.76
C CYS A 107 6.71 0.36 15.45
N ALA A 108 7.21 1.49 14.92
CA ALA A 108 8.62 1.65 14.60
C ALA A 108 9.50 1.56 15.86
N GLU A 109 9.07 2.14 16.98
CA GLU A 109 9.79 2.13 18.27
C GLU A 109 10.01 0.73 18.82
N ILE A 110 9.06 -0.20 18.61
CA ILE A 110 9.17 -1.60 19.04
C ILE A 110 9.80 -2.52 17.98
N GLY A 111 10.30 -1.96 16.87
CA GLY A 111 11.01 -2.70 15.83
C GLY A 111 10.10 -3.40 14.81
N VAL A 112 8.86 -2.95 14.62
CA VAL A 112 8.03 -3.43 13.51
C VAL A 112 8.70 -3.05 12.19
N GLU A 113 8.88 -4.03 11.31
CA GLU A 113 9.56 -3.82 10.03
C GLU A 113 8.61 -3.50 8.88
N HIS A 114 7.33 -3.93 8.94
CA HIS A 114 6.37 -3.81 7.84
C HIS A 114 5.02 -3.31 8.37
N VAL A 115 4.45 -2.30 7.71
CA VAL A 115 3.15 -1.73 8.05
C VAL A 115 2.30 -1.50 6.80
N THR A 116 0.99 -1.68 6.89
CA THR A 116 0.05 -1.27 5.86
C THR A 116 -1.02 -0.35 6.44
N LEU A 117 -1.35 0.71 5.70
CA LEU A 117 -2.28 1.75 6.14
C LEU A 117 -3.20 2.18 4.99
N ALA A 118 -4.41 2.58 5.33
CA ALA A 118 -5.32 3.20 4.38
C ALA A 118 -4.75 4.54 3.87
N PRO A 119 -5.05 4.96 2.62
CA PRO A 119 -4.48 6.17 2.02
C PRO A 119 -4.62 7.44 2.86
N HIS A 120 -5.79 7.69 3.46
CA HIS A 120 -6.01 8.87 4.30
C HIS A 120 -5.10 8.94 5.53
N VAL A 121 -4.65 7.79 6.07
CA VAL A 121 -3.71 7.78 7.20
C VAL A 121 -2.29 8.09 6.72
N TRP A 122 -1.94 7.66 5.50
CA TRP A 122 -0.68 8.08 4.87
C TRP A 122 -0.67 9.58 4.56
N GLU A 123 -1.78 10.11 4.04
CA GLU A 123 -1.94 11.55 3.82
C GLU A 123 -1.74 12.34 5.12
N GLU A 124 -2.37 11.89 6.22
CA GLU A 124 -2.17 12.48 7.54
C GLU A 124 -0.71 12.38 8.01
N PHE A 125 -0.05 11.24 7.77
CA PHE A 125 1.34 11.00 8.17
C PHE A 125 2.33 11.95 7.51
N PHE A 126 2.09 12.32 6.25
CA PHE A 126 2.97 13.23 5.49
C PHE A 126 2.57 14.71 5.58
N SER A 127 1.44 15.03 6.22
CA SER A 127 0.94 16.39 6.35
C SER A 127 1.54 17.11 7.57
N ASP A 128 2.34 18.16 7.33
CA ASP A 128 2.92 18.97 8.41
C ASP A 128 2.82 20.49 8.09
N PRO A 129 2.10 21.28 8.91
CA PRO A 129 1.90 22.71 8.65
C PRO A 129 3.19 23.54 8.63
N LEU A 130 4.23 23.10 9.35
CA LEU A 130 5.52 23.79 9.35
C LEU A 130 6.28 23.54 8.05
N THR A 131 6.14 22.35 7.48
CA THR A 131 6.66 21.99 6.16
C THR A 131 5.99 22.82 5.07
N ASP A 132 4.66 22.95 5.10
CA ASP A 132 3.92 23.81 4.16
C ASP A 132 4.40 25.27 4.25
N ALA A 133 4.47 25.82 5.47
CA ALA A 133 4.96 27.18 5.68
C ALA A 133 6.42 27.39 5.21
N ALA A 134 7.26 26.36 5.35
CA ALA A 134 8.64 26.39 4.87
C ALA A 134 8.70 26.39 3.32
N VAL A 135 7.86 25.59 2.66
CA VAL A 135 7.74 25.56 1.19
C VAL A 135 7.28 26.92 0.67
N ASP A 136 6.24 27.51 1.25
CA ASP A 136 5.73 28.84 0.87
C ASP A 136 6.82 29.91 1.00
N ARG A 137 7.56 29.88 2.12
CA ARG A 137 8.65 30.81 2.35
C ARG A 137 9.76 30.65 1.32
N PHE A 138 10.13 29.41 0.98
CA PHE A 138 11.15 29.12 -0.02
C PHE A 138 10.75 29.63 -1.41
N GLN A 139 9.52 29.37 -1.83
CA GLN A 139 8.98 29.82 -3.12
C GLN A 139 8.92 31.36 -3.23
N SER A 140 8.54 32.04 -2.14
CA SER A 140 8.54 33.50 -2.07
C SER A 140 9.94 34.09 -2.29
N ILE A 141 10.96 33.52 -1.65
CA ILE A 141 12.35 33.98 -1.81
C ILE A 141 12.85 33.72 -3.24
N ALA A 142 12.61 32.52 -3.78
CA ALA A 142 13.06 32.15 -5.13
C ALA A 142 12.49 33.08 -6.21
N SER A 143 11.20 33.45 -6.09
CA SER A 143 10.54 34.35 -7.04
C SER A 143 11.15 35.75 -7.00
N SER A 144 11.40 36.28 -5.79
CA SER A 144 12.00 37.62 -5.62
C SER A 144 13.46 37.73 -6.12
N ALA A 145 14.18 36.61 -6.21
CA ALA A 145 15.56 36.57 -6.68
C ALA A 145 15.70 36.57 -8.22
N HIS A 146 14.61 36.32 -8.97
CA HIS A 146 14.60 36.35 -10.44
C HIS A 146 14.11 37.70 -11.01
N GLU A 147 13.63 38.61 -10.17
CA GLU A 147 13.13 39.93 -10.57
C GLU A 147 14.16 41.07 -10.43
N GLY A 148 15.40 40.78 -10.01
CA GLY A 148 16.50 41.74 -9.84
C GLY A 148 17.75 41.36 -10.64
#